data_AF-A0AAD5L3Y7-F1
#
_entry.id   AF-A0AAD5L3Y7-F1
#
_cell.length_a   1.000
_cell.length_b   1.000
_cell.length_c   1.000
_cell.angle_alpha   90.00
_cell.angle_beta   90.00
_cell.angle_gamma   90.00
#
_symmetry.space_group_name_H-M   'P 1'
#
loop_
_entity.id
_entity.type
_entity.pdbx_description
1 polymer ?
#
loop_
_entity_poly.entity_id
_entity_poly.type
_entity_poly.pdbx_seq_one_letter_code
_entity_poly.pdbx_strand_id
1 'polypeptide(L)'
;MEEAIEPLVELRSEFLIRGKFSDFVSTFSTEKASSLLSLETPSDVRNLQAMGWFEALPGVAVISAGDSLEIVTSTFKRFASPTHLSSVQH
;
A
#
# COMPACT_ATOMS: atom_id res chain seq x y z
N MET A 1 25.09 -12.93 21.37
CA MET A 1 24.60 -13.38 20.05
C MET A 1 23.10 -13.31 20.17
N GLU A 2 22.47 -12.25 19.67
CA GLU A 2 21.01 -12.13 19.66
C GLU A 2 20.49 -13.09 18.59
N GLU A 3 19.70 -14.09 18.99
CA GLU A 3 18.95 -14.91 18.03
C GLU A 3 17.86 -14.03 17.42
N ALA A 4 18.04 -13.65 16.15
CA ALA A 4 17.01 -12.99 15.37
C ALA A 4 15.87 -13.99 15.12
N ILE A 5 14.67 -13.68 15.61
CA ILE A 5 13.47 -14.47 15.34
C ILE A 5 12.99 -14.12 13.93
N GLU A 6 13.25 -15.01 12.97
CA GLU A 6 12.76 -14.86 11.60
C GLU A 6 11.38 -15.52 11.42
N PRO A 7 10.43 -14.87 10.74
CA PRO A 7 9.13 -15.47 10.45
C PRO A 7 9.30 -16.65 9.49
N LEU A 8 8.87 -17.84 9.91
CA LEU A 8 8.99 -19.07 9.11
C LEU A 8 7.88 -19.22 8.07
N VAL A 9 6.63 -18.86 8.44
CA VAL A 9 5.46 -19.06 7.58
C VAL A 9 4.38 -18.04 7.90
N GLU A 10 3.63 -17.65 6.87
CA GLU A 10 2.40 -16.87 6.99
C GLU A 10 1.20 -17.75 6.59
N LEU A 11 0.29 -18.00 7.54
CA LEU A 11 -0.96 -18.72 7.28
C LEU A 11 -2.10 -17.73 7.05
N ARG A 12 -2.80 -17.85 5.92
CA ARG A 12 -3.99 -17.06 5.59
C ARG A 12 -5.22 -17.96 5.56
N SER A 13 -6.30 -17.50 6.17
CA SER A 13 -7.58 -18.21 6.19
C SER A 13 -8.72 -17.20 6.13
N GLU A 14 -9.73 -17.53 5.34
CA GLU A 14 -10.93 -16.72 5.16
C GLU A 14 -12.16 -17.54 5.54
N PHE A 15 -13.09 -16.90 6.26
CA PHE A 15 -14.30 -17.54 6.76
C PHE A 15 -15.53 -16.75 6.34
N LEU A 16 -16.59 -17.46 5.96
CA LEU A 16 -17.87 -16.86 5.61
C LEU A 16 -18.88 -17.07 6.74
N ILE A 17 -19.29 -15.98 7.38
CA ILE A 17 -20.45 -15.97 8.28
C ILE A 17 -21.70 -15.76 7.42
N ARG A 18 -22.56 -16.78 7.32
CA ARG A 18 -23.80 -16.69 6.52
C ARG A 18 -24.84 -15.86 7.27
N GLY A 19 -25.40 -14.85 6.59
CA GLY A 19 -26.43 -13.98 7.16
C GLY A 19 -26.69 -12.75 6.30
N LYS A 20 -27.53 -11.86 6.79
CA LYS A 20 -27.71 -10.50 6.25
C LYS A 20 -27.09 -9.52 7.23
N PHE A 21 -26.09 -8.78 6.76
CA PHE A 21 -25.30 -7.83 7.56
C PHE A 21 -25.45 -6.43 6.97
N SER A 22 -25.53 -5.44 7.84
CA SER A 22 -25.59 -4.01 7.47
C SER A 22 -24.71 -3.14 8.37
N ASP A 23 -23.85 -3.77 9.16
CA ASP A 23 -22.93 -3.17 10.14
C ASP A 23 -21.62 -2.71 9.48
N PHE A 24 -21.72 -1.87 8.45
CA PHE A 24 -20.57 -1.37 7.69
C PHE A 24 -19.55 -0.59 8.54
N VAL A 25 -19.97 -0.02 9.68
CA VAL A 25 -19.08 0.66 10.63
C VAL A 25 -17.90 -0.21 11.08
N SER A 26 -18.09 -1.53 11.12
CA SER A 26 -17.08 -2.52 11.50
C SER A 26 -16.45 -3.23 10.30
N THR A 27 -16.85 -2.88 9.08
CA THR A 27 -16.37 -3.54 7.85
C THR A 27 -15.15 -2.80 7.29
N PHE A 28 -14.06 -3.52 7.10
CA PHE A 28 -12.82 -2.99 6.53
C PHE A 28 -12.08 -4.05 5.70
N SER A 29 -11.13 -3.61 4.89
CA SER A 29 -10.18 -4.48 4.21
C SER A 29 -8.78 -3.87 4.20
N THR A 30 -7.78 -4.72 4.09
CA THR A 30 -6.38 -4.31 3.90
C THR A 30 -5.86 -5.01 2.66
N GLU A 31 -5.19 -4.25 1.81
CA GLU A 31 -4.68 -4.71 0.53
C GLU A 31 -3.23 -4.28 0.39
N LYS A 32 -2.35 -5.21 0.03
CA LYS A 32 -0.97 -4.92 -0.33
C LYS A 32 -0.83 -5.03 -1.85
N ALA A 33 -0.20 -4.05 -2.47
CA ALA A 33 0.07 -4.04 -3.89
C ALA A 33 1.50 -3.58 -4.15
N SER A 34 2.13 -4.16 -5.16
CA SER A 34 3.43 -3.74 -5.67
C SER A 34 3.29 -3.39 -7.15
N SER A 35 3.90 -2.29 -7.55
CA SER A 35 4.00 -1.88 -8.96
C SER A 35 5.40 -1.39 -9.28
N LEU A 36 5.79 -1.54 -10.55
CA LEU A 36 7.03 -0.98 -11.07
C LEU A 36 6.74 0.36 -11.75
N LEU A 37 7.50 1.38 -11.37
CA LEU A 37 7.47 2.70 -11.99
C LEU A 37 8.83 2.98 -12.64
N SER A 38 8.86 3.04 -13.97
CA SER A 38 10.03 3.47 -14.72
C SER A 38 10.02 4.99 -14.90
N LEU A 39 11.12 5.65 -14.58
CA LEU A 39 11.30 7.10 -14.71
C LEU A 39 12.15 7.39 -15.93
N GLU A 40 11.56 7.39 -17.13
CA GLU A 40 12.34 7.49 -18.37
C GLU A 40 12.89 8.90 -18.62
N THR A 41 12.17 9.92 -18.15
CA THR A 41 12.48 11.32 -18.45
C THR A 41 12.65 12.17 -17.18
N PRO A 42 13.37 13.30 -17.26
CA PRO A 42 13.44 14.26 -16.16
C PRO A 42 12.08 14.88 -15.77
N SER A 43 11.08 14.83 -16.65
CA SER A 43 9.69 15.19 -16.29
C SER A 43 9.07 14.18 -15.35
N ASP A 44 9.35 12.89 -15.50
CA ASP A 44 8.76 11.84 -14.66
C ASP A 44 9.25 11.98 -13.21
N VAL A 45 10.54 12.25 -13.04
CA VAL A 45 11.14 12.54 -11.72
C VAL A 45 10.45 13.74 -11.06
N ARG A 46 10.24 14.82 -11.80
CA ARG A 46 9.57 16.03 -11.28
C ARG A 46 8.10 15.77 -10.95
N ASN A 47 7.40 15.00 -11.77
CA ASN A 47 6.01 14.63 -11.53
C ASN A 47 5.88 13.80 -10.25
N LEU A 48 6.77 12.83 -10.04
CA LEU A 48 6.81 12.03 -8.82
C LEU A 48 7.09 12.91 -7.58
N GLN A 49 8.09 13.79 -7.65
CA GLN A 49 8.44 14.70 -6.56
C GLN A 49 7.35 15.73 -6.23
N ALA A 50 6.48 16.04 -7.18
CA ALA A 50 5.33 16.92 -6.99
C ALA A 50 4.13 16.22 -6.33
N MET A 51 4.13 14.89 -6.23
CA MET A 51 3.05 14.15 -5.59
C MET A 51 3.10 14.36 -4.07
N GLY A 52 2.01 14.88 -3.49
CA GLY A 52 1.94 15.14 -2.04
C GLY A 52 2.02 13.89 -1.14
N TRP A 53 1.91 12.69 -1.72
CA TRP A 53 2.08 11.42 -1.01
C TRP A 53 3.51 10.87 -1.08
N PHE A 54 4.38 11.47 -1.91
CA PHE A 54 5.74 11.00 -2.12
C PHE A 54 6.71 11.83 -1.29
N GLU A 55 7.46 11.17 -0.40
CA GLU A 55 8.53 11.78 0.37
C GLU A 55 9.78 10.88 0.31
N ALA A 56 10.91 11.45 -0.10
CA ALA A 56 12.17 10.73 -0.11
C ALA A 56 12.73 10.62 1.31
N LEU A 57 13.04 9.40 1.75
CA LEU A 57 13.63 9.19 3.07
C LEU A 57 15.07 9.72 3.13
N PRO A 58 15.52 10.23 4.29
CA PRO A 58 16.91 10.66 4.47
C PRO A 58 17.90 9.52 4.20
N GLY A 59 18.99 9.82 3.49
CA GLY A 59 20.07 8.86 3.22
C GLY A 59 19.81 7.90 2.06
N VAL A 60 18.71 8.05 1.33
CA VAL A 60 18.43 7.30 0.09
C VAL A 60 19.10 7.98 -1.11
N ALA A 61 19.50 7.19 -2.10
CA ALA A 61 20.06 7.69 -3.36
C ALA A 61 19.10 8.67 -4.07
N VAL A 62 19.66 9.67 -4.75
CA VAL A 62 18.88 10.66 -5.50
C VAL A 62 18.24 9.99 -6.71
N ILE A 63 16.92 10.04 -6.77
CA ILE A 63 16.13 9.51 -7.88
C ILE A 63 16.41 10.32 -9.15
N SER A 64 16.72 9.63 -10.23
CA SER A 64 17.14 10.19 -11.50
C SER A 64 16.37 9.58 -12.68
N ALA A 65 16.44 10.24 -13.84
CA ALA A 65 15.91 9.67 -15.08
C ALA A 65 16.76 8.44 -15.46
N GLY A 66 16.08 7.36 -15.86
CA GLY A 66 16.63 6.03 -16.09
C GLY A 66 16.36 5.04 -14.94
N ASP A 67 15.93 5.51 -13.77
CA ASP A 67 15.65 4.64 -12.62
C ASP A 67 14.35 3.86 -12.78
N SER A 68 14.29 2.70 -12.14
CA SER A 68 13.06 1.92 -11.96
C SER A 68 12.80 1.74 -10.47
N LEU A 69 11.63 2.18 -10.02
CA LEU A 69 11.22 2.13 -8.62
C LEU A 69 10.17 1.04 -8.42
N GLU A 70 10.35 0.21 -7.40
CA GLU A 70 9.28 -0.63 -6.90
C GLU A 70 8.46 0.14 -5.87
N ILE A 71 7.19 0.38 -6.17
CA ILE A 71 6.25 1.04 -5.29
C ILE A 71 5.45 -0.05 -4.58
N VAL A 72 5.75 -0.26 -3.30
CA VAL A 72 5.02 -1.17 -2.42
C VAL A 72 4.06 -0.35 -1.56
N THR A 73 2.76 -0.59 -1.71
CA THR A 73 1.71 0.13 -0.98
C THR A 73 0.86 -0.83 -0.14
N SER A 74 0.41 -0.36 1.01
CA SER A 74 -0.52 -1.07 1.89
C SER A 74 -1.72 -0.18 2.15
N THR A 75 -2.84 -0.47 1.48
CA THR A 75 -4.05 0.35 1.60
C THR A 75 -5.00 -0.24 2.64
N PHE A 76 -5.46 0.58 3.58
CA PHE A 76 -6.52 0.25 4.53
C PHE A 76 -7.82 0.95 4.13
N LYS A 77 -8.88 0.18 3.90
CA LYS A 77 -10.18 0.66 3.41
C LYS A 77 -11.25 0.40 4.46
N ARG A 78 -12.07 1.40 4.79
CA ARG A 78 -13.30 1.24 5.57
C ARG A 78 -14.51 1.47 4.70
N PHE A 79 -15.60 0.75 4.98
CA PHE A 79 -16.80 0.77 4.17
C PHE A 79 -17.92 1.55 4.85
N ALA A 80 -18.71 2.28 4.07
CA ALA A 80 -19.97 2.89 4.49
C ALA A 80 -21.19 2.09 3.99
N SER A 81 -21.02 1.38 2.87
CA SER A 81 -22.01 0.52 2.23
C SER A 81 -21.28 -0.52 1.37
N PRO A 82 -21.98 -1.46 0.69
CA PRO A 82 -21.34 -2.44 -0.19
C PRO A 82 -20.53 -1.81 -1.34
N THR A 83 -20.84 -0.58 -1.72
CA THR A 83 -20.27 0.10 -2.90
C THR A 83 -19.55 1.40 -2.57
N HIS A 84 -19.57 1.85 -1.31
CA HIS A 84 -18.99 3.13 -0.90
C HIS A 84 -18.00 2.95 0.25
N LEU A 85 -16.86 3.62 0.13
CA LEU A 85 -15.85 3.70 1.17
C LEU A 85 -16.16 4.88 2.09
N SER A 86 -16.00 4.68 3.39
CA SER A 86 -16.03 5.75 4.38
C SER A 86 -14.67 6.43 4.51
N SER A 87 -13.58 5.68 4.34
CA SER A 87 -12.21 6.22 4.36
C SER A 87 -11.22 5.30 3.65
N VAL A 88 -10.14 5.89 3.14
CA VAL A 88 -8.98 5.20 2.60
C VAL A 88 -7.71 5.76 3.26
N GLN A 89 -6.80 4.88 3.66
CA GLN A 89 -5.49 5.22 4.22
C GLN A 89 -4.42 4.43 3.45
N HIS A 90 -3.29 5.08 3.19
CA HIS A 90 -2.16 4.57 2.40
C HIS A 90 -0.89 4.51 3.25
#